data_AF-A0A2L1UDD8-F1
#
_entry.id   AF-A0A2L1UDD8-F1
#
_cell.length_a   1.000
_cell.length_b   1.000
_cell.length_c   1.000
_cell.angle_alpha   90.00
_cell.angle_beta   90.00
_cell.angle_gamma   90.00
#
_symmetry.space_group_name_H-M   'P 1'
#
loop_
_entity.id
_entity.type
_entity.pdbx_description
1 polymer ?
#
loop_
_entity_poly.entity_id
_entity_poly.type
_entity_poly.pdbx_seq_one_letter_code
_entity_poly.pdbx_strand_id
1 'polypeptide(L)'
;MKAFLSTDVSLSNEEVLTHYSRRWSIETYFRSAKVHLGMDRYQLKSTKAIDRYLTLIAFVSMCCTYFGANHFLDGMYRYREEKQVQWIEYIYKQAQSGVSLAEVKTQLRVA
;
A
#
# COMPACT_ATOMS: atom_id res chain seq x y z
N MET A 1 7.86 -8.15 34.40
CA MET A 1 6.68 -7.30 34.65
C MET A 1 6.41 -6.47 33.40
N LYS A 2 5.16 -6.35 32.94
CA LYS A 2 4.79 -5.43 31.83
C LYS A 2 4.06 -4.25 32.47
N ALA A 3 4.48 -3.02 32.19
CA ALA A 3 3.88 -1.79 32.69
C ALA A 3 3.61 -0.83 31.53
N PHE A 4 2.49 -0.11 31.60
CA PHE A 4 2.18 0.99 30.69
C PHE A 4 2.47 2.31 31.40
N LEU A 5 3.25 3.17 30.76
CA LEU A 5 3.65 4.46 31.29
C LEU A 5 3.10 5.56 30.36
N SER A 6 2.56 6.60 30.95
CA SER A 6 2.07 7.79 30.25
C SER A 6 2.74 9.02 30.85
N THR A 7 3.09 9.99 30.01
CA THR A 7 3.53 11.32 30.46
C THR A 7 2.35 12.20 30.85
N ASP A 8 1.16 11.87 30.35
CA ASP A 8 -0.08 12.54 30.70
C ASP A 8 -0.72 11.84 31.90
N VAL A 9 -0.75 12.55 33.03
CA VAL A 9 -1.29 12.10 34.31
C VAL A 9 -2.81 12.30 34.42
N SER A 10 -3.42 13.01 33.46
CA SER A 10 -4.87 13.25 33.43
C SER A 10 -5.64 12.08 32.83
N LEU A 11 -4.97 11.20 32.08
CA LEU A 11 -5.58 10.06 31.43
C LEU A 11 -5.99 8.99 32.44
N SER A 12 -7.21 8.48 32.24
CA SER A 12 -7.66 7.26 32.89
C SER A 12 -6.88 6.04 32.39
N ASN A 13 -6.91 4.96 33.18
CA ASN A 13 -6.31 3.68 32.78
C ASN A 13 -6.87 3.16 31.45
N GLU A 14 -8.17 3.36 31.20
CA GLU A 14 -8.83 2.96 29.95
C GLU A 14 -8.31 3.75 28.75
N GLU A 15 -8.11 5.05 28.89
CA GLU A 15 -7.56 5.90 27.83
C GLU A 15 -6.11 5.52 27.52
N VAL A 16 -5.28 5.26 28.54
CA VAL A 16 -3.90 4.78 28.36
C VAL A 16 -3.87 3.47 27.57
N LEU A 17 -4.74 2.51 27.92
CA LEU A 17 -4.86 1.24 27.19
C LEU A 17 -5.38 1.45 25.77
N THR A 18 -6.34 2.35 25.59
CA THR A 18 -6.89 2.70 24.27
C THR A 18 -5.81 3.28 23.37
N HIS A 19 -4.99 4.20 23.88
CA HIS A 19 -3.84 4.74 23.15
C HIS A 19 -2.82 3.65 22.81
N TYR A 20 -2.48 2.80 23.76
CA TYR A 20 -1.52 1.72 23.53
C TYR A 20 -2.03 0.70 22.49
N SER A 21 -3.34 0.44 22.44
CA SER A 21 -3.93 -0.49 21.47
C SER A 21 -3.67 -0.06 20.01
N ARG A 22 -3.64 1.25 19.74
CA ARG A 22 -3.36 1.82 18.40
C ARG A 22 -1.95 1.51 17.91
N ARG A 23 -1.00 1.20 18.80
CA ARG A 23 0.39 0.85 18.45
C ARG A 23 0.45 -0.35 17.50
N TRP A 24 -0.47 -1.31 17.62
CA TRP A 24 -0.49 -2.51 16.76
C TRP A 24 -0.57 -2.18 15.26
N SER A 25 -1.17 -1.04 14.90
CA SER A 25 -1.27 -0.58 13.51
C SER A 25 0.08 -0.44 12.80
N ILE A 26 1.16 -0.12 13.52
CA ILE A 26 2.50 -0.02 12.93
C ILE A 26 3.06 -1.41 12.57
N GLU A 27 2.75 -2.43 13.37
CA GLU A 27 3.20 -3.80 13.12
C GLU A 27 2.48 -4.42 11.93
N THR A 28 1.17 -4.18 11.83
CA THR A 28 0.38 -4.62 10.67
C THR A 28 0.83 -3.88 9.41
N TYR A 29 1.12 -2.58 9.49
CA TYR A 29 1.72 -1.82 8.39
C TYR A 29 3.03 -2.46 7.91
N PHE A 30 4.02 -2.64 8.80
CA PHE A 30 5.32 -3.19 8.39
C PHE A 30 5.21 -4.61 7.84
N ARG A 31 4.34 -5.44 8.42
CA ARG A 31 4.06 -6.78 7.90
C ARG A 31 3.56 -6.71 6.46
N SER A 32 2.53 -5.89 6.21
CA SER A 32 1.94 -5.77 4.89
C SER A 32 2.86 -5.10 3.87
N ALA A 33 3.65 -4.09 4.27
CA ALA A 33 4.63 -3.44 3.41
C ALA A 33 5.75 -4.41 2.98
N LYS A 34 6.23 -5.27 3.88
CA LYS A 34 7.19 -6.34 3.52
C LYS A 34 6.59 -7.34 2.55
N VAL A 35 5.41 -7.87 2.87
CA VAL A 35 4.76 -8.92 2.07
C VAL A 35 4.34 -8.44 0.69
N HIS A 36 3.74 -7.25 0.60
CA HIS A 36 3.08 -6.80 -0.63
C HIS A 36 3.85 -5.71 -1.41
N LEU A 37 4.75 -4.97 -0.77
CA LEU A 37 5.56 -3.92 -1.41
C LEU A 37 7.06 -4.27 -1.46
N GLY A 38 7.47 -5.41 -0.88
CA GLY A 38 8.86 -5.87 -0.91
C GLY A 38 9.81 -5.02 -0.06
N MET A 39 9.29 -4.37 0.98
CA MET A 39 10.04 -3.42 1.82
C MET A 39 11.36 -3.98 2.38
N ASP A 40 11.49 -5.28 2.60
CA ASP A 40 12.68 -5.95 3.12
C ASP A 40 13.53 -6.66 2.04
N ARG A 41 13.17 -6.53 0.76
CA ARG A 41 13.83 -7.23 -0.36
C ARG A 41 14.60 -6.31 -1.31
N TYR A 42 14.74 -5.02 -0.99
CA TYR A 42 15.52 -4.11 -1.82
C TYR A 42 17.02 -4.43 -1.74
N GLN A 43 17.72 -4.37 -2.88
CA GLN A 43 19.18 -4.59 -2.98
C GLN A 43 19.94 -3.29 -3.26
N LEU A 44 19.35 -2.16 -2.90
CA LEU A 44 19.95 -0.83 -3.06
C LEU A 44 21.06 -0.64 -2.01
N LYS A 45 22.23 -0.19 -2.45
CA LYS A 45 23.40 0.02 -1.57
C LYS A 45 23.65 1.49 -1.20
N SER A 46 23.09 2.42 -1.98
CA SER A 46 23.21 3.86 -1.70
C SER A 46 22.12 4.27 -0.71
N THR A 47 22.51 4.97 0.36
CA THR A 47 21.59 5.57 1.34
C THR A 47 20.49 6.39 0.64
N LYS A 48 20.87 7.26 -0.29
CA LYS A 48 19.94 8.07 -1.09
C LYS A 48 18.93 7.22 -1.88
N ALA A 49 19.34 6.05 -2.38
CA ALA A 49 18.44 5.16 -3.10
C ALA A 49 17.48 4.45 -2.14
N ILE A 50 17.96 4.04 -0.96
CA ILE A 50 17.15 3.46 0.10
C ILE A 50 16.10 4.46 0.58
N ASP A 51 16.51 5.71 0.85
CA ASP A 51 15.59 6.77 1.30
C ASP A 51 14.46 7.00 0.29
N ARG A 52 14.81 7.10 -1.00
CA ARG A 52 13.82 7.24 -2.08
C ARG A 52 12.89 6.06 -2.15
N TYR A 53 13.41 4.84 -2.05
CA TYR A 53 12.61 3.62 -2.11
C TYR A 53 11.63 3.53 -0.93
N LEU A 54 12.11 3.76 0.29
CA LEU A 54 11.27 3.76 1.50
C LEU A 54 10.22 4.89 1.45
N THR A 55 10.58 6.07 0.92
CA THR A 55 9.64 7.18 0.71
C THR A 55 8.52 6.78 -0.27
N LEU A 56 8.87 6.11 -1.37
CA LEU A 56 7.87 5.61 -2.33
C LEU A 56 6.95 4.56 -1.71
N ILE A 57 7.49 3.63 -0.91
CA ILE A 57 6.67 2.66 -0.16
C ILE A 57 5.70 3.38 0.76
N ALA A 58 6.19 4.35 1.56
CA ALA A 58 5.34 5.10 2.48
C ALA A 58 4.23 5.86 1.74
N PHE A 59 4.56 6.47 0.60
CA PHE A 59 3.58 7.17 -0.24
C PHE A 59 2.53 6.22 -0.81
N VAL A 60 2.93 5.09 -1.40
CA VAL A 60 2.00 4.07 -1.90
C VAL A 60 1.09 3.55 -0.79
N SER A 61 1.66 3.28 0.38
CA SER A 61 0.86 2.85 1.53
C SER A 61 -0.13 3.90 2.01
N MET A 62 0.24 5.19 2.01
CA MET A 62 -0.68 6.28 2.32
C MET A 62 -1.84 6.32 1.31
N CYS A 63 -1.54 6.25 0.01
CA CYS A 63 -2.57 6.21 -1.04
C CYS A 63 -3.51 5.01 -0.83
N CYS A 64 -2.98 3.80 -0.68
CA CYS A 64 -3.80 2.61 -0.46
C CYS A 64 -4.63 2.73 0.83
N THR A 65 -4.07 3.28 1.91
CA THR A 65 -4.82 3.48 3.16
C THR A 65 -5.98 4.46 2.96
N TYR A 66 -5.78 5.53 2.18
CA TYR A 66 -6.82 6.49 1.82
C TYR A 66 -7.94 5.85 0.98
N PHE A 67 -7.60 5.10 -0.07
CA PHE A 67 -8.58 4.38 -0.91
C PHE A 67 -9.28 3.23 -0.19
N GLY A 68 -8.62 2.63 0.80
CA GLY A 68 -9.09 1.48 1.57
C GLY A 68 -9.80 1.82 2.87
N ALA A 69 -10.31 3.05 3.05
CA ALA A 69 -11.01 3.47 4.27
C ALA A 69 -10.21 3.21 5.57
N ASN A 70 -8.94 3.64 5.58
CA ASN A 70 -7.95 3.42 6.64
C ASN A 70 -7.34 2.01 6.72
N HIS A 71 -7.67 1.11 5.80
CA HIS A 71 -7.06 -0.21 5.69
C HIS A 71 -6.16 -0.30 4.46
N PHE A 72 -4.84 -0.39 4.71
CA PHE A 72 -3.82 -0.49 3.67
C PHE A 72 -4.07 -1.65 2.69
N LEU A 73 -4.37 -2.84 3.20
CA LEU A 73 -4.59 -4.04 2.38
C LEU A 73 -5.84 -3.91 1.51
N ASP A 74 -6.94 -3.43 2.08
CA ASP A 74 -8.21 -3.28 1.37
C ASP A 74 -8.05 -2.30 0.20
N GLY A 75 -7.34 -1.20 0.41
CA GLY A 75 -7.03 -0.27 -0.68
C GLY A 75 -6.12 -0.84 -1.75
N MET A 76 -5.16 -1.71 -1.36
CA MET A 76 -4.36 -2.43 -2.35
C MET A 76 -5.21 -3.40 -3.19
N TYR A 77 -6.12 -4.15 -2.57
CA TYR A 77 -7.00 -5.08 -3.27
C TYR A 77 -7.95 -4.34 -4.21
N ARG A 78 -8.61 -3.29 -3.72
CA ARG A 78 -9.47 -2.41 -4.52
C ARG A 78 -8.74 -1.81 -5.71
N TYR A 79 -7.55 -1.25 -5.50
CA TYR A 79 -6.75 -0.71 -6.60
C TYR A 79 -6.44 -1.76 -7.67
N ARG A 80 -6.17 -3.01 -7.27
CA ARG A 80 -5.92 -4.11 -8.22
C ARG A 80 -7.19 -4.48 -9.00
N GLU A 81 -8.33 -4.56 -8.34
CA GLU A 81 -9.62 -4.84 -8.98
C GLU A 81 -10.01 -3.73 -9.96
N GLU A 82 -9.96 -2.46 -9.53
CA GLU A 82 -10.23 -1.31 -10.39
C GLU A 82 -9.29 -1.28 -11.59
N LYS A 83 -7.99 -1.55 -11.37
CA LYS A 83 -7.03 -1.64 -12.47
C LYS A 83 -7.40 -2.77 -13.43
N GLN A 84 -7.79 -3.95 -12.96
CA GLN A 84 -8.24 -5.03 -13.85
C GLN A 84 -9.46 -4.62 -14.68
N VAL A 85 -10.46 -4.00 -14.07
CA VAL A 85 -11.64 -3.49 -14.76
C VAL A 85 -11.25 -2.46 -15.82
N GLN A 86 -10.42 -1.48 -15.47
CA GLN A 86 -9.93 -0.46 -16.42
C GLN A 86 -9.18 -1.07 -17.61
N TRP A 87 -8.40 -2.12 -17.37
CA TRP A 87 -7.70 -2.83 -18.44
C TRP A 87 -8.67 -3.55 -19.38
N ILE A 88 -9.70 -4.21 -18.84
CA ILE A 88 -10.75 -4.86 -19.62
C ILE A 88 -11.50 -3.83 -20.47
N GLU A 89 -11.91 -2.72 -19.87
CA GLU A 89 -12.60 -1.62 -20.58
C GLU A 89 -11.72 -1.03 -21.69
N TYR A 90 -10.44 -0.83 -21.41
CA TYR A 90 -9.48 -0.32 -22.39
C TYR A 90 -9.35 -1.28 -23.58
N ILE A 91 -9.12 -2.57 -23.32
CA ILE A 91 -8.99 -3.59 -24.38
C ILE A 91 -10.27 -3.67 -25.22
N TYR A 92 -11.43 -3.63 -24.56
CA TYR A 92 -12.73 -3.63 -25.24
C TYR A 92 -12.88 -2.43 -26.18
N LYS A 93 -12.53 -1.21 -25.73
CA LYS A 93 -12.57 0.00 -26.55
C LYS A 93 -11.61 -0.08 -27.75
N GLN A 94 -10.39 -0.61 -27.55
CA GLN A 94 -9.43 -0.79 -28.64
C GLN A 94 -9.94 -1.78 -29.69
N ALA A 95 -10.54 -2.89 -29.26
CA ALA A 95 -11.14 -3.88 -30.14
C ALA A 95 -12.30 -3.28 -30.98
N GLN A 96 -13.15 -2.46 -30.37
CA GLN A 96 -14.22 -1.74 -31.09
C GLN A 96 -13.68 -0.77 -32.15
N SER A 97 -12.54 -0.13 -31.90
CA SER A 97 -11.87 0.74 -32.87
C SER A 97 -11.11 0.00 -33.98
N GLY A 98 -11.15 -1.34 -34.01
CA GLY A 98 -10.49 -2.15 -35.03
C GLY A 98 -8.98 -2.28 -34.88
N VAL A 99 -8.42 -1.90 -33.72
CA VAL A 99 -6.98 -2.03 -33.44
C VAL A 99 -6.63 -3.51 -33.26
N SER A 100 -5.53 -3.93 -33.87
CA SER A 100 -5.12 -5.33 -33.82
C SER A 100 -4.65 -5.71 -32.42
N LEU A 101 -4.83 -6.99 -32.04
CA LEU A 101 -4.32 -7.49 -30.76
C LEU A 101 -2.80 -7.32 -30.62
N ALA A 102 -2.05 -7.38 -31.72
CA ALA A 102 -0.62 -7.15 -31.72
C ALA A 102 -0.27 -5.71 -31.31
N GLU A 103 -0.97 -4.72 -31.86
CA GLU A 103 -0.79 -3.31 -31.49
C GLU A 103 -1.18 -3.06 -30.03
N VAL A 104 -2.28 -3.64 -29.54
CA VAL A 104 -2.68 -3.53 -28.13
C VAL A 104 -1.62 -4.12 -27.19
N LYS A 105 -1.04 -5.28 -27.52
CA LYS A 105 0.04 -5.89 -26.74
C LYS A 105 1.29 -5.02 -26.70
N THR A 106 1.65 -4.41 -27.83
CA THR A 106 2.76 -3.45 -27.92
C THR A 106 2.51 -2.22 -27.07
N GLN A 107 1.30 -1.64 -27.13
CA GLN A 107 0.92 -0.46 -26.33
C GLN A 107 0.96 -0.74 -24.83
N LEU A 108 0.50 -1.93 -24.42
CA LEU A 108 0.50 -2.36 -23.01
C LEU A 108 1.86 -2.90 -22.53
N ARG A 109 2.87 -2.99 -23.42
CA ARG A 109 4.21 -3.54 -23.14
C ARG A 109 4.17 -4.95 -22.55
N VAL A 110 3.28 -5.80 -23.08
CA VAL A 110 3.10 -7.21 -22.65
C VAL A 110 3.64 -8.18 -23.70
N ALA A 111 4.19 -7.68 -24.81
CA ALA A 111 4.88 -8.43 -25.86
C ALA A 111 6.17 -7.69 -26.25
#